data_AF-A0AAD9BCU8-F1
#
_entry.id   AF-A0AAD9BCU8-F1
#
_cell.length_a   1.000
_cell.length_b   1.000
_cell.length_c   1.000
_cell.angle_alpha   90.00
_cell.angle_beta   90.00
_cell.angle_gamma   90.00
#
_symmetry.space_group_name_H-M   'P 1'
#
loop_
_entity.id
_entity.type
_entity.pdbx_description
1 polymer ?
#
loop_
_entity_poly.entity_id
_entity_poly.type
_entity_poly.pdbx_seq_one_letter_code
_entity_poly.pdbx_strand_id
1 'polypeptide(L)'
;MPKKNIVKSDQSGEPGPKEASGSTNEEASGVAGRATDDSSILGAIAALHAELTLVKSEICRKIETEISEVTTTLRGEITALKAENDAAITTLTAQIDSQKQMLKELTEAANGSSDIVQELESKVKTLCGKMGTLSEKCLDLEGRSKRQNLRVAGVKEGKENGQRIRLFVADLLKETLGLEKAPEIDRDP
;
A
#
# COMPACT_ATOMS: atom_id res chain seq x y z
N MET A 1 9.59 -9.92 -32.54
CA MET A 1 9.07 -9.77 -33.92
C MET A 1 7.68 -9.11 -33.84
N PRO A 2 7.19 -8.34 -34.84
CA PRO A 2 7.65 -8.24 -36.22
C PRO A 2 7.96 -6.80 -36.72
N LYS A 3 8.73 -6.77 -37.82
CA LYS A 3 9.00 -5.65 -38.72
C LYS A 3 7.87 -5.54 -39.74
N LYS A 4 7.57 -4.34 -40.26
CA LYS A 4 6.80 -4.17 -41.51
C LYS A 4 7.59 -3.38 -42.54
N ASN A 5 8.08 -4.11 -43.54
CA ASN A 5 8.39 -3.65 -44.88
C ASN A 5 7.08 -3.36 -45.63
N ILE A 6 7.05 -2.30 -46.45
CA ILE A 6 6.20 -2.25 -47.64
C ILE A 6 7.06 -1.76 -48.81
N VAL A 7 6.95 -2.49 -49.91
CA VAL A 7 7.69 -2.38 -51.18
C VAL A 7 6.66 -2.12 -52.29
N LYS A 8 7.07 -1.28 -53.25
CA LYS A 8 6.67 -1.13 -54.67
C LYS A 8 5.25 -0.72 -55.07
N SER A 9 5.21 0.23 -56.01
CA SER A 9 4.50 0.07 -57.28
C SER A 9 5.26 0.77 -58.40
N ASP A 10 5.81 -0.03 -59.31
CA ASP A 10 6.22 0.34 -60.67
C ASP A 10 4.99 0.48 -61.57
N GLN A 11 5.17 1.19 -62.70
CA GLN A 11 4.64 0.98 -64.07
C GLN A 11 4.26 2.33 -64.70
N SER A 12 4.50 2.64 -65.97
CA SER A 12 5.18 1.99 -67.11
C SER A 12 4.93 2.89 -68.34
N GLY A 13 5.79 2.84 -69.36
CA GLY A 13 5.33 2.91 -70.76
C GLY A 13 5.84 4.06 -71.64
N GLU A 14 6.91 3.77 -72.38
CA GLU A 14 7.25 4.24 -73.76
C GLU A 14 6.06 4.02 -74.76
N PRO A 15 6.06 4.45 -76.06
CA PRO A 15 7.19 4.78 -76.95
C PRO A 15 7.00 5.98 -77.94
N GLY A 16 8.06 6.34 -78.66
CA GLY A 16 8.04 7.37 -79.73
C GLY A 16 7.49 6.89 -81.09
N PRO A 17 7.52 7.77 -82.12
CA PRO A 17 7.83 7.31 -83.47
C PRO A 17 8.79 8.22 -84.27
N LYS A 18 9.26 7.64 -85.37
CA LYS A 18 10.30 8.06 -86.32
C LYS A 18 9.81 8.94 -87.49
N GLU A 19 10.80 9.59 -88.12
CA GLU A 19 10.96 9.92 -89.57
C GLU A 19 10.16 11.08 -90.21
N ALA A 20 10.87 12.05 -90.83
CA ALA A 20 11.13 12.09 -92.28
C ALA A 20 11.68 13.47 -92.75
N SER A 21 12.54 13.43 -93.76
CA SER A 21 13.20 14.54 -94.46
C SER A 21 12.25 15.44 -95.29
N GLY A 22 12.67 16.70 -95.52
CA GLY A 22 12.11 17.58 -96.55
C GLY A 22 12.90 18.89 -96.68
N SER A 23 13.37 19.21 -97.88
CA SER A 23 14.27 20.32 -98.23
C SER A 23 13.52 21.53 -98.82
N THR A 24 14.16 22.71 -98.76
CA THR A 24 13.92 23.98 -99.51
C THR A 24 12.58 24.71 -99.27
N ASN A 25 12.43 26.04 -99.29
CA ASN A 25 13.27 27.13 -99.79
C ASN A 25 12.86 28.45 -99.09
N GLU A 26 13.67 29.47 -99.33
CA GLU A 26 13.51 30.91 -99.07
C GLU A 26 12.09 31.47 -98.89
N GLU A 27 11.92 32.36 -97.91
CA GLU A 27 11.55 33.76 -98.16
C GLU A 27 11.73 34.59 -96.89
N ALA A 28 12.75 35.44 -96.91
CA ALA A 28 13.02 36.44 -95.90
C ALA A 28 12.14 37.67 -96.17
N SER A 29 11.05 37.83 -95.42
CA SER A 29 10.41 39.16 -95.24
C SER A 29 9.39 39.10 -94.10
N GLY A 30 9.80 39.49 -92.88
CA GLY A 30 8.90 39.60 -91.70
C GLY A 30 9.49 39.21 -90.33
N VAL A 31 10.74 38.74 -90.27
CA VAL A 31 11.33 38.04 -89.10
C VAL A 31 11.67 38.96 -87.90
N ALA A 32 11.82 40.26 -88.10
CA ALA A 32 12.39 41.15 -87.08
C ALA A 32 11.46 41.46 -85.88
N GLY A 33 10.13 41.39 -86.03
CA GLY A 33 9.18 41.67 -84.94
C GLY A 33 8.79 40.46 -84.07
N ARG A 34 8.93 39.24 -84.60
CA ARG A 34 8.50 38.00 -83.92
C ARG A 34 9.63 37.36 -83.11
N ALA A 35 10.88 37.49 -83.59
CA ALA A 35 12.08 37.03 -82.89
C ALA A 35 12.38 37.85 -81.61
N THR A 36 12.02 39.13 -81.58
CA THR A 36 12.15 39.99 -80.40
C THR A 36 11.14 39.63 -79.31
N ASP A 37 9.90 39.29 -79.69
CA ASP A 37 8.86 38.87 -78.74
C ASP A 37 9.15 37.48 -78.16
N ASP A 38 9.58 36.52 -78.98
CA ASP A 38 9.95 35.18 -78.52
C ASP A 38 11.18 35.20 -77.59
N SER A 39 12.16 36.07 -77.86
CA SER A 39 13.33 36.26 -76.98
C SER A 39 12.95 36.91 -75.65
N SER A 40 11.97 37.83 -75.64
CA SER A 40 11.45 38.46 -74.43
C SER A 40 10.67 37.46 -73.58
N ILE A 41 9.83 36.63 -74.22
CA ILE A 41 9.07 35.55 -73.58
C ILE A 41 10.02 34.52 -72.94
N LEU A 42 11.07 34.09 -73.64
CA LEU A 42 12.09 33.18 -73.10
C LEU A 42 12.82 33.79 -71.89
N GLY A 43 13.12 35.09 -71.93
CA GLY A 43 13.70 35.81 -70.80
C GLY A 43 12.79 35.83 -69.57
N ALA A 44 11.48 36.07 -69.76
CA ALA A 44 10.49 36.05 -68.67
C ALA A 44 10.31 34.64 -68.07
N ILE A 45 10.30 33.60 -68.91
CA ILE A 45 10.24 32.20 -68.46
C ILE A 45 11.50 31.84 -67.65
N ALA A 46 12.69 32.27 -68.09
CA ALA A 46 13.93 32.04 -67.37
C ALA A 46 13.93 32.75 -66.00
N ALA A 47 13.41 33.97 -65.92
CA ALA A 47 13.25 34.70 -64.66
C ALA A 47 12.29 33.99 -63.69
N LEU A 48 11.12 33.57 -64.18
CA LEU A 48 10.17 32.79 -63.37
C LEU A 48 10.75 31.45 -62.90
N HIS A 49 11.54 30.77 -63.75
CA HIS A 49 12.23 29.55 -63.35
C HIS A 49 13.28 29.79 -62.26
N ALA A 50 14.01 30.90 -62.33
CA ALA A 50 14.97 31.29 -61.31
C ALA A 50 14.27 31.59 -59.98
N GLU A 51 13.18 32.35 -60.01
CA GLU A 51 12.35 32.63 -58.82
C GLU A 51 11.74 31.34 -58.22
N LEU A 52 11.21 30.45 -59.06
CA LEU A 52 10.64 29.17 -58.61
C LEU A 52 11.73 28.28 -57.97
N THR A 53 12.93 28.28 -58.52
CA THR A 53 14.08 27.55 -57.95
C THR A 53 14.49 28.13 -56.60
N LEU A 54 14.47 29.46 -56.48
CA LEU A 54 14.75 30.15 -55.22
C LEU A 54 13.70 29.81 -54.16
N VAL A 55 12.41 29.98 -54.46
CA VAL A 55 11.31 29.63 -53.55
C VAL A 55 11.36 28.16 -53.14
N LYS A 56 11.64 27.25 -54.08
CA LYS A 56 11.83 25.82 -53.77
C LYS A 56 12.95 25.60 -52.75
N SER A 57 14.10 26.24 -52.95
CA SER A 57 15.23 26.10 -52.03
C SER A 57 14.94 26.70 -50.65
N GLU A 58 14.24 27.83 -50.59
CA GLU A 58 13.81 28.43 -49.32
C GLU A 58 12.81 27.55 -48.57
N ILE A 59 11.82 26.98 -49.26
CA ILE A 59 10.85 26.05 -48.67
C ILE A 59 11.55 24.81 -48.13
N CYS A 60 12.45 24.19 -48.91
CA CYS A 60 13.22 23.04 -48.46
C CYS A 60 14.04 23.37 -47.21
N ARG A 61 14.77 24.51 -47.21
CA ARG A 61 15.54 24.95 -46.05
C ARG A 61 14.66 25.18 -44.82
N LYS A 62 13.49 25.80 -45.00
CA LYS A 62 12.55 26.04 -43.89
C LYS A 62 12.04 24.72 -43.31
N ILE A 63 11.62 23.78 -44.16
CA ILE A 63 11.19 22.44 -43.74
C ILE A 63 12.30 21.71 -42.98
N GLU A 64 13.53 21.74 -43.48
CA GLU A 64 14.68 21.11 -42.82
C GLU A 64 14.95 21.73 -41.45
N THR A 65 14.86 23.06 -41.34
CA THR A 65 15.05 23.79 -40.08
C THR A 65 13.98 23.40 -39.07
N GLU A 66 12.70 23.46 -39.45
CA GLU A 66 11.58 23.11 -38.58
C GLU A 66 11.63 21.63 -38.15
N ILE A 67 11.97 20.71 -39.06
CA ILE A 67 12.16 19.28 -38.73
C ILE A 67 13.30 19.12 -37.72
N SER A 68 14.42 19.81 -37.91
CA SER A 68 15.55 19.75 -36.99
C SER A 68 15.19 20.29 -35.60
N GLU A 69 14.48 21.41 -35.54
CA GLU A 69 14.02 22.01 -34.29
C GLU A 69 13.04 21.09 -33.55
N VAL A 70 11.99 20.61 -34.22
CA VAL A 70 11.02 19.68 -33.65
C VAL A 70 11.69 18.39 -33.17
N THR A 71 12.62 17.84 -33.96
CA THR A 71 13.36 16.63 -33.58
C THR A 71 14.20 16.86 -32.33
N THR A 72 14.82 18.02 -32.21
CA THR A 72 15.65 18.37 -31.06
C THR A 72 14.81 18.57 -29.80
N THR A 73 13.69 19.28 -29.91
CA THR A 73 12.73 19.49 -28.81
C THR A 73 12.15 18.17 -28.33
N LEU A 74 11.63 17.32 -29.22
CA LEU A 74 11.06 16.02 -28.85
C LEU A 74 12.09 15.10 -28.19
N ARG A 75 13.35 15.11 -28.67
CA ARG A 75 14.43 14.35 -28.02
C ARG A 75 14.69 14.87 -26.60
N GLY A 76 14.73 16.19 -26.43
CA GLY A 76 14.88 16.82 -25.12
C GLY A 76 13.76 16.43 -24.15
N GLU A 77 12.51 16.55 -24.58
CA GLU A 77 11.34 16.17 -23.78
C GLU A 77 11.35 14.68 -23.41
N ILE A 78 11.66 13.80 -24.37
CA ILE A 78 11.79 12.35 -24.10
C ILE A 78 12.88 12.07 -23.07
N THR A 79 14.02 12.75 -23.14
CA THR A 79 15.09 12.56 -22.15
C THR A 79 14.70 13.09 -20.77
N ALA A 80 14.00 14.22 -20.70
CA ALA A 80 13.51 14.78 -19.45
C ALA A 80 12.46 13.86 -18.79
N LEU A 81 11.49 13.38 -19.56
CA LEU A 81 10.47 12.43 -19.08
C LEU A 81 11.08 11.12 -18.61
N LYS A 82 12.10 10.60 -19.30
CA LYS A 82 12.83 9.41 -18.84
C LYS A 82 13.51 9.65 -17.50
N ALA A 83 14.21 10.77 -17.35
CA ALA A 83 14.88 11.11 -16.10
C ALA A 83 13.89 11.28 -14.93
N GLU A 84 12.75 11.93 -15.19
CA GLU A 84 11.68 12.08 -14.19
C GLU A 84 11.09 10.73 -13.80
N ASN A 85 10.81 9.86 -14.78
CA ASN A 85 10.27 8.52 -14.52
C ASN A 85 11.26 7.65 -13.74
N ASP A 86 12.55 7.68 -14.08
CA ASP A 86 13.59 6.93 -13.36
C ASP A 86 13.72 7.42 -11.90
N ALA A 87 13.63 8.74 -11.69
CA ALA A 87 13.62 9.33 -10.35
C ALA A 87 12.36 8.93 -9.55
N ALA A 88 11.20 8.93 -10.19
CA ALA A 88 9.94 8.50 -9.58
C ALA A 88 9.98 7.00 -9.21
N ILE A 89 10.45 6.14 -10.11
CA ILE A 89 10.61 4.70 -9.87
C ILE A 89 11.57 4.44 -8.71
N THR A 90 12.70 5.15 -8.68
CA THR A 90 13.68 5.03 -7.59
C THR A 90 13.06 5.42 -6.25
N THR A 91 12.32 6.53 -6.23
CA THR A 91 11.62 7.01 -5.03
C THR A 91 10.57 6.01 -4.55
N LEU A 92 9.73 5.50 -5.46
CA LEU A 92 8.71 4.52 -5.12
C LEU A 92 9.31 3.21 -4.62
N THR A 93 10.42 2.76 -5.23
CA THR A 93 11.14 1.56 -4.78
C THR A 93 11.66 1.73 -3.36
N ALA A 94 12.28 2.87 -3.06
CA ALA A 94 12.76 3.18 -1.71
C ALA A 94 11.62 3.24 -0.68
N GLN A 95 10.47 3.84 -1.04
CA GLN A 95 9.28 3.87 -0.18
C GLN A 95 8.73 2.47 0.06
N ILE A 96 8.64 1.64 -0.97
CA ILE A 96 8.17 0.25 -0.86
C ILE A 96 9.09 -0.54 0.08
N ASP A 97 10.41 -0.41 -0.05
CA ASP A 97 11.34 -1.15 0.80
C ASP A 97 11.30 -0.67 2.26
N SER A 98 11.15 0.64 2.48
CA SER A 98 10.90 1.20 3.81
C SER A 98 9.59 0.66 4.42
N GLN A 99 8.51 0.61 3.63
CA GLN A 99 7.22 0.07 4.09
C GLN A 99 7.30 -1.42 4.41
N LYS A 100 8.01 -2.23 3.60
CA LYS A 100 8.25 -3.64 3.90
C LYS A 100 8.98 -3.82 5.23
N GLN A 101 9.99 -2.99 5.50
CA GLN A 101 10.74 -3.04 6.75
C GLN A 101 9.84 -2.70 7.95
N MET A 102 9.05 -1.62 7.86
CA MET A 102 8.10 -1.25 8.91
C MET A 102 7.04 -2.34 9.15
N LEU A 103 6.52 -2.97 8.09
CA LEU A 103 5.57 -4.06 8.22
C LEU A 103 6.17 -5.29 8.90
N LYS A 104 7.44 -5.60 8.61
CA LYS A 104 8.16 -6.68 9.27
C LYS A 104 8.32 -6.41 10.77
N GLU A 105 8.79 -5.22 11.14
CA GLU A 105 8.94 -4.80 12.53
C GLU A 105 7.61 -4.80 13.28
N LEU A 106 6.54 -4.31 12.65
CA LEU A 106 5.20 -4.33 13.24
C LEU A 106 4.70 -5.76 13.45
N THR A 107 4.96 -6.65 12.50
CA THR A 107 4.59 -8.07 12.62
C THR A 107 5.34 -8.74 13.77
N GLU A 108 6.64 -8.49 13.89
CA GLU A 108 7.46 -9.00 15.00
C GLU A 108 6.97 -8.47 16.35
N ALA A 109 6.67 -7.17 16.45
CA ALA A 109 6.14 -6.56 17.67
C ALA A 109 4.75 -7.11 18.03
N ALA A 110 3.86 -7.29 17.05
CA ALA A 110 2.53 -7.85 17.27
C ALA A 110 2.59 -9.30 17.75
N ASN A 111 3.47 -10.13 17.14
CA ASN A 111 3.70 -11.50 17.58
C ASN A 111 4.26 -11.53 19.00
N GLY A 112 5.27 -10.73 19.32
CA GLY A 112 5.82 -10.64 20.67
C GLY A 112 4.78 -10.20 21.71
N SER A 113 3.93 -9.23 21.36
CA SER A 113 2.82 -8.82 22.23
C SER A 113 1.81 -9.94 22.42
N SER A 114 1.46 -10.69 21.36
CA SER A 114 0.56 -11.83 21.44
C SER A 114 1.10 -12.91 22.37
N ASP A 115 2.39 -13.23 22.27
CA ASP A 115 3.05 -14.23 23.12
C ASP A 115 3.04 -13.82 24.60
N ILE A 116 3.34 -12.54 24.89
CA ILE A 116 3.30 -11.99 26.25
C ILE A 116 1.88 -12.07 26.82
N VAL A 117 0.86 -11.73 26.02
CA VAL A 117 -0.54 -11.81 26.45
C VAL A 117 -0.92 -13.26 26.77
N GLN A 118 -0.56 -14.22 25.92
CA GLN A 118 -0.82 -15.65 26.19
C GLN A 118 -0.12 -16.13 27.47
N GLU A 119 1.13 -15.70 27.70
CA GLU A 119 1.87 -16.03 28.92
C GLU A 119 1.18 -15.44 30.17
N LEU A 120 0.73 -14.18 30.09
CA LEU A 120 -0.01 -13.52 31.16
C LEU A 120 -1.33 -14.21 31.46
N GLU A 121 -2.11 -14.56 30.43
CA GLU A 121 -3.37 -15.31 30.58
C GLU A 121 -3.15 -16.65 31.28
N SER A 122 -2.09 -17.38 30.91
CA SER A 122 -1.71 -18.65 31.54
C SER A 122 -1.34 -18.47 33.02
N LYS A 123 -0.55 -17.42 33.33
CA LYS A 123 -0.20 -17.06 34.71
C LYS A 123 -1.45 -16.71 35.52
N VAL A 124 -2.33 -15.86 35.00
CA VAL A 124 -3.58 -15.47 35.66
C VAL A 124 -4.45 -16.69 35.94
N LYS A 125 -4.65 -17.57 34.96
CA LYS A 125 -5.41 -18.82 35.14
C LYS A 125 -4.83 -19.70 36.25
N THR A 126 -3.50 -19.82 36.29
CA THR A 126 -2.79 -20.57 37.33
C THR A 126 -2.98 -19.95 38.71
N LEU A 127 -2.84 -18.62 38.82
CA LEU A 127 -3.06 -17.89 40.08
C LEU A 127 -4.51 -18.02 40.57
N CYS A 128 -5.49 -17.87 39.68
CA CYS A 128 -6.90 -18.04 40.02
C CYS A 128 -7.17 -19.46 40.55
N GLY A 129 -6.60 -20.50 39.93
CA GLY A 129 -6.70 -21.87 40.43
C GLY A 129 -6.12 -22.03 41.83
N LYS A 130 -4.91 -21.50 42.06
CA LYS A 130 -4.27 -21.53 43.39
C LYS A 130 -5.09 -20.79 44.44
N MET A 131 -5.66 -19.63 44.10
CA MET A 131 -6.53 -18.85 44.97
C MET A 131 -7.78 -19.64 45.36
N GLY A 132 -8.43 -20.32 44.39
CA GLY A 132 -9.57 -21.20 44.65
C GLY A 132 -9.23 -22.33 45.62
N THR A 133 -8.15 -23.07 45.34
CA THR A 133 -7.67 -24.14 46.24
C THR A 133 -7.32 -23.63 47.63
N LEU A 134 -6.70 -22.45 47.74
CA LEU A 134 -6.36 -21.88 49.04
C LEU A 134 -7.61 -21.48 49.80
N SER A 135 -8.60 -20.89 49.12
CA SER A 135 -9.89 -20.54 49.73
C SER A 135 -10.62 -21.77 50.25
N GLU A 136 -10.65 -22.87 49.49
CA GLU A 136 -11.25 -24.13 49.92
C GLU A 136 -10.55 -24.70 51.15
N LYS A 137 -9.21 -24.68 51.17
CA LYS A 137 -8.43 -25.11 52.35
C LYS A 137 -8.70 -24.25 53.57
N CYS A 138 -8.81 -22.93 53.41
CA CYS A 138 -9.16 -22.03 54.50
C CYS A 138 -10.56 -22.36 55.06
N LEU A 139 -11.55 -22.59 54.19
CA LEU A 139 -12.89 -22.99 54.61
C LEU A 139 -12.89 -24.34 55.34
N ASP A 140 -12.14 -25.33 54.86
CA ASP A 140 -12.00 -26.63 55.54
C ASP A 140 -11.36 -26.48 56.93
N LEU A 141 -10.26 -25.74 57.02
CA LEU A 141 -9.56 -25.50 58.29
C LEU A 141 -10.45 -24.75 59.29
N GLU A 142 -11.19 -23.73 58.83
CA GLU A 142 -12.15 -23.01 59.65
C GLU A 142 -13.28 -23.93 60.14
N GLY A 143 -13.82 -24.75 59.24
CA GLY A 143 -14.84 -25.75 59.57
C GLY A 143 -14.35 -26.76 60.62
N ARG A 144 -13.14 -27.28 60.47
CA ARG A 144 -12.52 -28.23 61.40
C ARG A 144 -12.23 -27.59 62.76
N SER A 145 -11.70 -26.37 62.77
CA SER A 145 -11.43 -25.61 63.99
C SER A 145 -12.71 -25.33 64.78
N LYS A 146 -13.83 -25.09 64.09
CA LYS A 146 -15.12 -24.81 64.72
C LYS A 146 -16.00 -26.05 64.94
N ARG A 147 -15.61 -27.23 64.46
CA ARG A 147 -16.46 -28.44 64.48
C ARG A 147 -16.91 -28.85 65.88
N GLN A 148 -16.06 -28.64 66.88
CA GLN A 148 -16.36 -28.97 68.28
C GLN A 148 -16.95 -27.78 69.06
N ASN A 149 -17.07 -26.60 68.43
CA ASN A 149 -17.62 -25.42 69.09
C ASN A 149 -19.15 -25.48 69.08
N LEU A 150 -19.75 -25.37 70.27
CA LEU A 150 -21.18 -25.19 70.44
C LEU A 150 -21.51 -23.70 70.58
N ARG A 151 -22.55 -23.22 69.88
CA ARG A 151 -23.04 -21.85 69.99
C ARG A 151 -24.39 -21.84 70.70
N VAL A 152 -24.43 -21.27 71.90
CA VAL A 152 -25.66 -21.10 72.68
C VAL A 152 -26.25 -19.72 72.38
N ALA A 153 -27.45 -19.67 71.80
CA ALA A 153 -28.14 -18.44 71.43
C ALA A 153 -29.42 -18.25 72.27
N GLY A 154 -29.88 -17.01 72.42
CA GLY A 154 -31.12 -16.70 73.15
C GLY A 154 -30.97 -16.60 74.68
N VAL A 155 -29.74 -16.60 75.20
CA VAL A 155 -29.47 -16.34 76.61
C VAL A 155 -29.56 -14.83 76.86
N LYS A 156 -30.43 -14.41 77.79
CA LYS A 156 -30.51 -13.01 78.21
C LYS A 156 -29.18 -12.58 78.85
N GLU A 157 -28.68 -11.42 78.45
CA GLU A 157 -27.47 -10.84 79.04
C GLU A 157 -27.63 -10.69 80.56
N GLY A 158 -26.57 -11.01 81.30
CA GLY A 158 -26.57 -10.94 82.77
C GLY A 158 -27.20 -12.14 83.49
N LYS A 159 -27.81 -13.11 82.79
CA LYS A 159 -28.42 -14.32 83.41
C LYS A 159 -27.41 -15.18 84.19
N GLU A 160 -26.12 -15.02 83.92
CA GLU A 160 -25.04 -15.70 84.63
C GLU A 160 -24.92 -15.24 86.10
N ASN A 161 -25.47 -14.07 86.47
CA ASN A 161 -25.43 -13.51 87.83
C ASN A 161 -24.05 -13.54 88.50
N GLY A 162 -22.97 -13.37 87.71
CA GLY A 162 -21.58 -13.40 88.19
C GLY A 162 -20.99 -14.80 88.40
N GLN A 163 -21.72 -15.87 88.07
CA GLN A 163 -21.24 -17.25 88.10
C GLN A 163 -20.20 -17.47 86.99
N ARG A 164 -19.22 -18.37 87.22
CA ARG A 164 -18.25 -18.73 86.18
C ARG A 164 -19.01 -19.35 85.00
N ILE A 165 -18.74 -18.88 83.77
CA ILE A 165 -19.36 -19.34 82.52
C ILE A 165 -19.45 -20.87 82.43
N ARG A 166 -18.40 -21.60 82.84
CA ARG A 166 -18.39 -23.08 82.81
C ARG A 166 -19.51 -23.70 83.66
N LEU A 167 -19.71 -23.20 84.88
CA LEU A 167 -20.73 -23.71 85.79
C LEU A 167 -22.12 -23.34 85.27
N PHE A 168 -22.29 -22.10 84.80
CA PHE A 168 -23.54 -21.66 84.20
C PHE A 168 -23.93 -22.51 82.99
N VAL A 169 -23.00 -22.79 82.07
CA VAL A 169 -23.27 -23.64 80.90
C VAL A 169 -23.50 -25.10 81.31
N ALA A 170 -22.78 -25.62 82.30
CA ALA A 170 -23.01 -26.98 82.81
C ALA A 170 -24.40 -27.14 83.43
N ASP A 171 -24.84 -26.16 84.22
CA ASP A 171 -26.19 -26.12 84.81
C ASP A 171 -27.26 -25.98 83.72
N LEU A 172 -27.02 -25.11 82.73
CA LEU A 172 -27.90 -24.94 81.57
C LEU A 172 -28.05 -26.24 80.78
N LEU A 173 -26.96 -26.95 80.52
CA LEU A 173 -26.97 -28.25 79.81
C LEU A 173 -27.65 -29.33 80.65
N LYS A 174 -27.44 -29.35 81.96
CA LYS A 174 -28.12 -30.26 82.88
C LYS A 174 -29.63 -30.10 82.80
N GLU A 175 -30.11 -28.86 82.89
CA GLU A 175 -31.53 -28.53 82.85
C GLU A 175 -32.14 -28.83 81.48
N THR A 176 -31.48 -28.42 80.39
CA THR A 176 -32.02 -28.57 79.03
C THR A 176 -32.01 -30.01 78.51
N LEU A 177 -31.02 -30.82 78.88
CA LEU A 177 -30.91 -32.22 78.45
C LEU A 177 -31.51 -33.22 79.46
N GLY A 178 -31.98 -32.75 80.62
CA GLY A 178 -32.58 -33.62 81.65
C GLY A 178 -31.59 -34.56 82.33
N LEU A 179 -30.33 -34.15 82.50
CA LEU A 179 -29.28 -34.99 83.07
C LEU A 179 -29.36 -35.03 84.62
N GLU A 180 -29.14 -36.19 85.22
CA GLU A 180 -29.13 -36.34 86.68
C GLU A 180 -28.00 -35.53 87.35
N LYS A 181 -26.85 -35.43 86.68
CA LYS A 181 -25.66 -34.69 87.14
C LYS A 181 -25.21 -33.68 86.09
N ALA A 182 -24.66 -32.55 86.56
CA ALA A 182 -24.08 -31.54 85.67
C ALA A 182 -22.85 -32.12 84.93
N PRO A 183 -22.76 -31.95 83.61
CA PRO A 183 -21.63 -32.43 82.82
C PRO A 183 -20.38 -31.58 83.09
N GLU A 184 -19.21 -32.23 83.02
CA GLU A 184 -17.92 -31.55 83.15
C GLU A 184 -17.54 -30.89 81.82
N ILE A 185 -17.21 -29.59 81.85
CA ILE A 185 -16.83 -28.81 80.68
C ILE A 185 -15.33 -28.57 80.70
N ASP A 186 -14.62 -29.42 79.96
CA ASP A 186 -13.19 -29.30 79.76
C ASP A 186 -12.85 -28.10 78.85
N ARG A 187 -11.67 -27.51 79.07
CA ARG A 187 -11.00 -26.69 78.05
C ARG A 187 -9.55 -27.13 78.08
N ASP A 188 -9.06 -27.62 76.95
CA ASP A 188 -7.63 -27.68 76.72
C ASP A 188 -7.01 -26.27 76.92
N PRO A 189 -5.82 -26.17 77.53
CA PRO A 189 -5.12 -24.91 77.80
C PRO A 189 -4.69 -24.16 76.53
#